data_AF-A0A4R8DRJ5-F1
#
_entry.id   AF-A0A4R8DRJ5-F1
#
_cell.length_a   1.000
_cell.length_b   1.000
_cell.length_c   1.000
_cell.angle_alpha   90.00
_cell.angle_beta   90.00
_cell.angle_gamma   90.00
#
_symmetry.space_group_name_H-M   'P 1'
#
loop_
_entity.id
_entity.type
_entity.pdbx_description
1 polymer ?
#
loop_
_entity_poly.entity_id
_entity_poly.type
_entity_poly.pdbx_seq_one_letter_code
_entity_poly.pdbx_strand_id
1 'polypeptide(L)'
;MENLFKVKNIGLQPLVDQDGLDVHMVYTEKLLSLNVLIEFYTAVIDDSEEGYEEETVIFAITYTKERSYTFSLFHSLNVVGPLQLYRTIADAIEFIERSSKDTLLADMEEISTGHTTSDIADNPRDRKKIYEDDVWKFKTTLDLIAERRTQR
;
A
#
# COMPACT_ATOMS: atom_id res chain seq x y z
N MET A 1 10.76 -2.46 12.56
CA MET A 1 10.36 -3.35 11.44
C MET A 1 11.44 -3.47 10.37
N GLU A 2 12.23 -2.42 10.09
CA GLU A 2 13.25 -2.40 9.02
C GLU A 2 14.17 -3.63 8.95
N ASN A 3 14.64 -4.15 10.09
CA ASN A 3 15.52 -5.31 10.10
C ASN A 3 14.82 -6.58 9.58
N LEU A 4 13.52 -6.76 9.85
CA LEU A 4 12.73 -7.89 9.34
C LEU A 4 12.64 -7.84 7.82
N PHE A 5 12.34 -6.66 7.27
CA PHE A 5 12.24 -6.45 5.82
C PHE A 5 13.59 -6.58 5.11
N LYS A 6 14.68 -6.04 5.69
CA LYS A 6 16.04 -6.13 5.13
C LYS A 6 16.49 -7.58 4.94
N VAL A 7 16.14 -8.49 5.85
CA VAL A 7 16.50 -9.93 5.75
C VAL A 7 15.88 -10.60 4.52
N LYS A 8 14.75 -10.08 4.02
CA LYS A 8 14.07 -10.59 2.82
C LYS A 8 14.29 -9.73 1.57
N ASN A 9 15.23 -8.78 1.63
CA ASN A 9 15.46 -7.82 0.55
C ASN A 9 14.19 -7.03 0.17
N ILE A 10 13.34 -6.74 1.16
CA ILE A 10 12.15 -5.92 1.00
C ILE A 10 12.51 -4.49 1.40
N GLY A 11 12.20 -3.55 0.52
CA GLY A 11 12.36 -2.12 0.74
C GLY A 11 11.21 -1.54 1.55
N LEU A 12 11.53 -0.54 2.36
CA LEU A 12 10.58 0.23 3.16
C LEU A 12 10.85 1.72 2.96
N GLN A 13 9.85 2.44 2.47
CA GLN A 13 9.91 3.86 2.20
C GLN A 13 8.80 4.58 2.97
N PRO A 14 9.13 5.32 4.04
CA PRO A 14 8.18 6.20 4.70
C PRO A 14 7.69 7.30 3.75
N LEU A 15 6.43 7.67 3.88
CA LEU A 15 5.78 8.76 3.15
C LEU A 15 4.73 9.41 4.08
N VAL A 16 4.62 10.72 4.06
CA VAL A 16 3.47 11.42 4.64
C VAL A 16 2.48 11.64 3.50
N ASP A 17 1.26 11.12 3.63
CA ASP A 17 0.28 11.29 2.58
C ASP A 17 -0.33 12.71 2.56
N GLN A 18 -1.25 12.95 1.61
CA GLN A 18 -1.84 14.28 1.44
C GLN A 18 -2.73 14.72 2.61
N ASP A 19 -3.25 13.76 3.38
CA ASP A 19 -4.07 14.02 4.56
C ASP A 19 -3.21 14.16 5.83
N GLY A 20 -1.89 14.03 5.70
CA GLY A 20 -0.92 14.18 6.79
C GLY A 20 -0.68 12.88 7.56
N LEU A 21 -1.18 11.75 7.07
CA LEU A 21 -0.99 10.44 7.69
C LEU A 21 0.39 9.87 7.36
N ASP A 22 1.08 9.39 8.40
CA ASP A 22 2.34 8.67 8.24
C ASP A 22 2.08 7.25 7.72
N VAL A 23 2.41 7.03 6.45
CA VAL A 23 2.28 5.72 5.80
C VAL A 23 3.65 5.14 5.45
N HIS A 24 3.67 3.82 5.27
CA HIS A 24 4.86 3.10 4.86
C HIS A 24 4.61 2.36 3.55
N MET A 25 5.45 2.62 2.56
CA MET A 25 5.40 1.97 1.27
C MET A 25 6.45 0.86 1.20
N VAL A 26 5.98 -0.35 0.96
CA VAL A 26 6.75 -1.58 0.89
C VAL A 26 6.89 -2.00 -0.57
N TYR A 27 8.11 -2.39 -0.94
CA TYR A 27 8.42 -2.73 -2.32
C TYR A 27 9.52 -3.79 -2.41
N THR A 28 9.52 -4.51 -3.53
CA THR A 28 10.63 -5.34 -4.02
C THR A 28 10.88 -4.99 -5.48
N GLU A 29 12.01 -5.38 -6.06
CA GLU A 29 12.22 -5.18 -7.52
C GLU A 29 11.14 -5.85 -8.37
N LYS A 30 10.63 -7.00 -7.93
CA LYS A 30 9.58 -7.73 -8.65
C LYS A 30 8.24 -7.01 -8.55
N LEU A 31 7.84 -6.51 -7.38
CA LEU A 31 6.64 -5.68 -7.24
C LEU A 31 6.73 -4.41 -8.10
N LEU A 32 7.88 -3.73 -8.08
CA LEU A 32 8.10 -2.54 -8.93
C LEU A 32 7.96 -2.89 -10.42
N SER A 33 8.46 -4.04 -10.86
CA SER A 33 8.32 -4.51 -12.26
C SER A 33 6.87 -4.83 -12.67
N LEU A 34 6.03 -5.15 -11.68
CA LEU A 34 4.59 -5.38 -11.82
C LEU A 34 3.76 -4.09 -11.66
N ASN A 35 4.41 -2.95 -11.38
CA ASN A 35 3.75 -1.69 -11.04
C ASN A 35 2.87 -1.80 -9.78
N VAL A 36 3.37 -2.46 -8.74
CA VAL A 36 2.69 -2.61 -7.45
C VAL A 36 3.54 -2.03 -6.32
N LEU A 37 2.88 -1.38 -5.37
CA LEU A 37 3.41 -1.06 -4.05
C LEU A 37 2.45 -1.59 -2.99
N ILE A 38 2.98 -1.91 -1.80
CA ILE A 38 2.14 -2.25 -0.64
C ILE A 38 2.23 -1.08 0.34
N GLU A 39 1.11 -0.44 0.63
CA GLU A 39 0.99 0.58 1.67
C GLU A 39 0.59 -0.11 2.98
N PHE A 40 1.15 0.34 4.11
CA PHE A 40 0.58 0.04 5.41
C PHE A 40 0.74 1.22 6.36
N TYR A 41 -0.17 1.31 7.33
CA TYR A 41 -0.09 2.23 8.44
C TYR A 41 -0.77 1.66 9.67
N THR A 42 -0.42 2.24 10.82
CA THR A 42 -1.12 2.04 12.09
C THR A 42 -1.43 3.43 12.64
N ALA A 43 -2.69 3.71 12.92
CA ALA A 43 -3.15 5.04 13.31
C ALA A 43 -4.19 4.98 14.42
N VAL A 44 -4.24 6.05 15.22
CA VAL A 44 -5.34 6.31 16.15
C VAL A 44 -6.44 7.00 15.35
N ILE A 45 -7.65 6.42 15.37
CA ILE A 45 -8.83 6.95 14.67
C ILE A 45 -9.64 7.86 15.62
N ASP A 46 -9.71 7.49 16.90
CA ASP A 46 -10.37 8.27 17.95
C ASP A 46 -9.50 8.21 19.22
N ASP A 47 -9.10 9.38 19.72
CA ASP A 47 -8.32 9.54 20.96
C ASP A 47 -9.14 10.15 22.11
N SER A 48 -10.46 10.19 21.96
CA SER A 48 -11.36 10.76 22.95
C SER A 48 -11.43 9.91 24.22
N GLU A 49 -11.80 10.56 25.35
CA GLU A 49 -12.02 9.88 26.62
C GLU A 49 -13.19 8.88 26.57
N GLU A 50 -14.11 9.03 25.60
CA GLU A 50 -15.32 8.21 25.47
C GLU A 50 -15.05 6.89 24.71
N GLY A 51 -13.98 6.83 23.92
CA GLY A 51 -13.59 5.63 23.18
C GLY A 51 -12.26 5.80 22.44
N TYR A 52 -11.26 5.01 22.84
CA TYR A 52 -10.02 4.91 22.09
C TYR A 52 -10.16 3.92 20.94
N GLU A 53 -9.97 4.39 19.70
CA GLU A 53 -10.01 3.56 18.50
C GLU A 53 -8.68 3.65 17.74
N GLU A 54 -8.18 2.50 17.30
CA GLU A 54 -6.99 2.39 16.46
C GLU A 54 -7.28 1.48 15.28
N GLU A 55 -6.51 1.65 14.21
CA GLU A 55 -6.45 0.67 13.16
C GLU A 55 -5.04 0.34 12.69
N THR A 56 -4.89 -0.86 12.14
CA THR A 56 -3.78 -1.23 11.28
C THR A 56 -4.33 -1.70 9.95
N VAL A 57 -3.83 -1.11 8.86
CA VAL A 57 -4.32 -1.37 7.51
C VAL A 57 -3.17 -1.70 6.58
N ILE A 58 -3.42 -2.60 5.63
CA ILE A 58 -2.49 -2.96 4.56
C ILE A 58 -3.23 -2.94 3.22
N PHE A 59 -2.70 -2.17 2.28
CA PHE A 59 -3.21 -2.06 0.92
C PHE A 59 -2.17 -2.49 -0.11
N ALA A 60 -2.61 -3.12 -1.21
CA ALA A 60 -1.83 -3.14 -2.44
C ALA A 60 -2.36 -2.08 -3.40
N ILE A 61 -1.46 -1.26 -3.92
CA ILE A 61 -1.79 -0.15 -4.82
C ILE A 61 -1.15 -0.41 -6.17
N THR A 62 -1.93 -0.24 -7.25
CA THR A 62 -1.43 -0.22 -8.62
C THR A 62 -2.22 0.79 -9.45
N TYR A 63 -1.71 1.12 -10.63
CA TYR A 63 -2.44 1.97 -11.57
C TYR A 63 -2.11 1.64 -13.03
N THR A 64 -3.03 2.02 -13.90
CA THR A 64 -2.86 2.08 -15.35
C THR A 64 -2.97 3.54 -15.78
N LYS A 65 -2.85 3.82 -17.08
CA LYS A 65 -3.07 5.19 -17.59
C LYS A 65 -4.49 5.73 -17.34
N GLU A 66 -5.45 4.83 -17.11
CA GLU A 66 -6.87 5.18 -17.05
C GLU A 66 -7.46 5.09 -15.64
N ARG A 67 -6.88 4.25 -14.77
CA ARG A 67 -7.46 3.91 -13.45
C ARG A 67 -6.39 3.58 -12.43
N SER A 68 -6.66 3.91 -11.16
CA SER A 68 -5.94 3.38 -10.01
C SER A 68 -6.77 2.30 -9.34
N TYR A 69 -6.08 1.41 -8.63
CA TYR A 69 -6.65 0.28 -7.92
C TYR A 69 -5.99 0.18 -6.56
N THR A 70 -6.81 0.10 -5.52
CA THR A 70 -6.39 -0.08 -4.13
C THR A 70 -7.11 -1.28 -3.55
N PHE A 71 -6.36 -2.33 -3.23
CA PHE A 71 -6.85 -3.61 -2.71
C PHE A 71 -6.60 -3.69 -1.21
N SER A 72 -7.64 -3.84 -0.41
CA SER A 72 -7.54 -4.06 1.04
C SER A 72 -7.11 -5.49 1.31
N LEU A 73 -5.87 -5.67 1.75
CA LEU A 73 -5.29 -6.98 2.06
C LEU A 73 -5.50 -7.37 3.52
N PHE A 74 -5.59 -6.37 4.40
CA PHE A 74 -5.77 -6.58 5.83
C PHE A 74 -6.30 -5.30 6.50
N HIS A 75 -7.23 -5.48 7.42
CA HIS A 75 -7.72 -4.43 8.31
C HIS A 75 -7.93 -5.01 9.70
N SER A 76 -7.44 -4.30 10.71
CA SER A 76 -7.72 -4.59 12.12
C SER A 76 -8.03 -3.31 12.87
N LEU A 77 -9.06 -3.34 13.72
CA LEU A 77 -9.38 -2.27 14.68
C LEU A 77 -8.50 -2.30 15.94
N ASN A 78 -7.28 -2.83 15.80
CA ASN A 78 -6.29 -2.89 16.87
C ASN A 78 -4.89 -2.72 16.27
N VAL A 79 -3.94 -2.26 17.08
CA VAL A 79 -2.52 -2.30 16.73
C VAL A 79 -2.06 -3.74 16.53
N VAL A 80 -1.46 -4.01 15.39
CA VAL A 80 -0.85 -5.30 15.08
C VAL A 80 0.64 -5.28 15.41
N GLY A 81 1.09 -6.28 16.15
CA GLY A 81 2.51 -6.44 16.51
C GLY A 81 3.42 -6.50 15.28
N PRO A 82 4.67 -6.00 15.35
CA PRO A 82 5.54 -5.89 14.18
C PRO A 82 5.85 -7.19 13.45
N LEU A 83 5.86 -8.33 14.15
CA LEU A 83 6.12 -9.64 13.55
C LEU A 83 4.93 -10.13 12.73
N GLN A 84 3.72 -9.99 13.26
CA GLN A 84 2.48 -10.34 12.58
C GLN A 84 2.27 -9.47 11.35
N LEU A 85 2.43 -8.14 11.49
CA LEU A 85 2.33 -7.20 10.39
C LEU A 85 3.33 -7.51 9.26
N TYR A 86 4.61 -7.72 9.63
CA TYR A 86 5.63 -8.15 8.67
C TYR A 86 5.25 -9.46 7.97
N ARG A 87 4.70 -10.44 8.69
CA ARG A 87 4.34 -11.74 8.11
C ARG A 87 3.21 -11.60 7.09
N THR A 88 2.17 -10.83 7.42
CA THR A 88 1.07 -10.55 6.49
C THR A 88 1.57 -9.88 5.22
N ILE A 89 2.43 -8.87 5.35
CA ILE A 89 3.01 -8.17 4.20
C ILE A 89 3.90 -9.11 3.38
N ALA A 90 4.76 -9.90 4.02
CA ALA A 90 5.65 -10.83 3.33
C ALA A 90 4.89 -11.92 2.56
N ASP A 91 3.80 -12.44 3.14
CA ASP A 91 2.97 -13.46 2.50
C ASP A 91 2.19 -12.87 1.31
N ALA A 92 1.70 -11.63 1.42
CA ALA A 92 1.09 -10.90 0.29
C ALA A 92 2.10 -10.65 -0.84
N ILE A 93 3.32 -10.23 -0.52
CA ILE A 93 4.40 -10.07 -1.51
C ILE A 93 4.65 -11.38 -2.23
N GLU A 94 4.84 -12.48 -1.49
CA GLU A 94 5.13 -13.78 -2.07
C GLU A 94 4.03 -14.25 -3.04
N PHE A 95 2.77 -13.96 -2.73
CA PHE A 95 1.65 -14.26 -3.62
C PHE A 95 1.69 -13.38 -4.89
N ILE A 96 1.74 -12.06 -4.74
CA ILE A 96 1.70 -11.11 -5.86
C ILE A 96 2.91 -11.28 -6.79
N GLU A 97 4.09 -11.61 -6.26
CA GLU A 97 5.29 -11.82 -7.08
C GLU A 97 5.20 -13.03 -8.02
N ARG A 98 4.28 -13.97 -7.75
CA ARG A 98 3.99 -15.12 -8.63
C ARG A 98 3.05 -14.75 -9.78
N SER A 99 2.40 -13.60 -9.70
CA SER A 99 1.52 -13.09 -10.75
C SER A 99 2.27 -12.68 -12.01
N SER A 100 1.53 -12.70 -13.12
CA SER A 100 1.93 -12.08 -14.39
C SER A 100 1.21 -10.74 -14.56
N LYS A 101 1.63 -9.91 -15.52
CA LYS A 101 0.92 -8.67 -15.82
C LYS A 101 -0.53 -8.90 -16.24
N ASP A 102 -0.83 -10.04 -16.86
CA ASP A 102 -2.16 -10.37 -17.37
C ASP A 102 -3.09 -10.90 -16.26
N THR A 103 -2.53 -11.53 -15.22
CA THR A 103 -3.29 -12.11 -14.10
C THR A 103 -3.32 -11.22 -12.86
N LEU A 104 -2.45 -10.21 -12.80
CA LEU A 104 -2.17 -9.40 -11.61
C LEU A 104 -3.43 -8.88 -10.90
N LEU A 105 -4.37 -8.28 -11.64
CA LEU A 105 -5.59 -7.72 -11.04
C LEU A 105 -6.47 -8.81 -10.43
N ALA A 106 -6.68 -9.94 -11.14
CA ALA A 106 -7.48 -11.06 -10.63
C ALA A 106 -6.82 -11.72 -9.41
N ASP A 107 -5.49 -11.86 -9.45
CA ASP A 107 -4.72 -12.41 -8.32
C ASP A 107 -4.79 -11.50 -7.09
N MET A 108 -4.77 -10.16 -7.27
CA MET A 108 -4.95 -9.21 -6.16
C MET A 108 -6.39 -9.20 -5.62
N GLU A 109 -7.39 -9.35 -6.48
CA GLU A 109 -8.79 -9.49 -6.04
C GLU A 109 -8.97 -10.74 -5.16
N GLU A 110 -8.36 -11.88 -5.53
CA GLU A 110 -8.46 -13.14 -4.80
C GLU A 110 -8.01 -13.05 -3.34
N ILE A 111 -6.94 -12.29 -3.07
CA ILE A 111 -6.35 -12.16 -1.72
C ILE A 111 -6.86 -10.93 -0.96
N SER A 112 -7.74 -10.14 -1.56
CA SER A 112 -8.28 -8.92 -0.95
C SER A 112 -9.62 -9.17 -0.26
N THR A 113 -9.90 -8.42 0.81
CA THR A 113 -11.24 -8.37 1.43
C THR A 113 -12.15 -7.34 0.78
N GLY A 114 -11.60 -6.54 -0.14
CA GLY A 114 -12.30 -5.52 -0.90
C GLY A 114 -11.31 -4.69 -1.71
N HIS A 115 -11.82 -3.97 -2.70
CA HIS A 115 -11.01 -3.08 -3.51
C HIS A 115 -11.77 -1.82 -3.87
N THR A 116 -11.04 -0.74 -4.11
CA THR A 116 -11.55 0.50 -4.68
C THR A 116 -10.84 0.75 -6.00
N THR A 117 -11.60 1.17 -7.01
CA THR A 117 -11.05 1.67 -8.25
C THR A 117 -11.48 3.11 -8.45
N SER A 118 -10.59 3.92 -9.03
CA SER A 118 -10.87 5.35 -9.21
C SER A 118 -12.07 5.65 -10.11
N ASP A 119 -12.59 4.69 -10.86
CA ASP A 119 -13.74 4.85 -11.75
C ASP A 119 -15.10 4.53 -11.12
N ILE A 120 -15.13 3.99 -9.89
CA ILE A 120 -16.37 3.65 -9.16
C ILE A 120 -17.08 4.90 -8.62
N ALA A 121 -16.38 6.02 -8.39
CA ALA A 121 -17.04 7.23 -7.90
C ALA A 121 -17.99 7.83 -8.96
N ASP A 122 -19.24 8.10 -8.58
CA ASP A 122 -20.25 8.64 -9.53
C ASP A 122 -19.83 10.02 -10.08
N ASN A 123 -19.26 10.85 -9.21
CA ASN A 123 -18.84 12.20 -9.53
C ASN A 123 -17.47 12.21 -10.27
N PRO A 124 -17.38 12.76 -11.49
CA PRO A 124 -16.12 12.86 -12.24
C PRO A 124 -14.99 13.59 -11.51
N ARG A 125 -15.31 14.54 -10.61
CA ARG A 125 -14.28 15.23 -9.80
C ARG A 125 -13.67 14.29 -8.77
N ASP A 126 -14.50 13.50 -8.11
CA ASP A 126 -14.05 12.57 -7.07
C ASP A 126 -13.25 11.43 -7.71
N ARG A 127 -13.67 10.92 -8.87
CA ARG A 127 -12.88 9.96 -9.68
C ARG A 127 -11.48 10.47 -9.98
N LYS A 128 -11.41 11.70 -10.49
CA LYS A 128 -10.15 12.34 -10.84
C LYS A 128 -9.27 12.50 -9.60
N LYS A 129 -9.84 12.94 -8.49
CA LYS A 129 -9.12 13.11 -7.23
C LYS A 129 -8.52 11.79 -6.74
N ILE A 130 -9.32 10.72 -6.64
CA ILE A 130 -8.85 9.40 -6.20
C ILE A 130 -7.69 8.90 -7.08
N TYR A 131 -7.84 9.00 -8.40
CA TYR A 131 -6.77 8.61 -9.33
C TYR A 131 -5.50 9.45 -9.13
N GLU A 132 -5.63 10.77 -9.03
CA GLU A 132 -4.49 11.66 -8.87
C GLU A 132 -3.76 11.42 -7.54
N ASP A 133 -4.50 11.14 -6.46
CA ASP A 133 -3.95 10.87 -5.14
C ASP A 133 -3.17 9.54 -5.11
N ASP A 134 -3.76 8.45 -5.61
CA ASP A 134 -3.08 7.14 -5.69
C ASP A 134 -1.83 7.21 -6.58
N VAL A 135 -1.94 7.86 -7.74
CA VAL A 135 -0.82 8.00 -8.67
C VAL A 135 0.26 8.91 -8.10
N TRP A 136 -0.11 9.97 -7.37
CA TRP A 136 0.83 10.82 -6.67
C TRP A 136 1.60 10.05 -5.60
N LYS A 137 0.91 9.28 -4.73
CA LYS A 137 1.55 8.43 -3.72
C LYS A 137 2.54 7.48 -4.38
N PHE A 138 2.12 6.81 -5.44
CA PHE A 138 2.94 5.83 -6.16
C PHE A 138 4.20 6.48 -6.75
N LYS A 139 4.04 7.55 -7.55
CA LYS A 139 5.17 8.20 -8.23
C LYS A 139 6.14 8.84 -7.25
N THR A 140 5.63 9.54 -6.24
CA THR A 140 6.47 10.16 -5.20
C THR A 140 7.30 9.10 -4.49
N THR A 141 6.71 7.94 -4.20
CA THR A 141 7.44 6.81 -3.61
C THR A 141 8.57 6.33 -4.53
N LEU A 142 8.31 6.18 -5.84
CA LEU A 142 9.35 5.77 -6.79
C LEU A 142 10.50 6.78 -6.86
N ASP A 143 10.18 8.07 -6.88
CA ASP A 143 11.18 9.15 -6.92
C ASP A 143 12.07 9.10 -5.66
N LEU A 144 11.47 8.96 -4.48
CA LEU A 144 12.20 8.81 -3.20
C LEU A 144 13.08 7.56 -3.18
N ILE A 145 12.59 6.45 -3.72
CA ILE A 145 13.38 5.21 -3.85
C ILE A 145 14.59 5.44 -4.76
N ALA A 146 14.42 6.15 -5.88
CA ALA A 146 15.49 6.45 -6.82
C ALA A 146 16.55 7.38 -6.21
N GLU A 147 16.14 8.45 -5.53
CA GLU A 147 17.03 9.38 -4.82
C GLU A 147 17.87 8.68 -3.76
N ARG A 148 17.27 7.78 -2.98
CA ARG A 148 17.99 7.01 -1.96
C ARG A 148 19.02 6.05 -2.57
N ARG A 149 18.79 5.55 -3.79
CA ARG A 149 19.74 4.66 -4.49
C ARG A 149 20.95 5.42 -5.04
N THR A 150 20.79 6.68 -5.44
CA THR A 150 21.91 7.49 -5.97
C THR A 150 22.83 8.03 -4.89
N GLN A 151 22.37 8.07 -3.64
CA GLN A 151 23.16 8.51 -2.48
C GLN A 151 23.98 7.38 -1.80
N ARG A 152 23.89 6.14 -2.30
CA ARG A 152 24.65 4.97 -1.82
C ARG A 152 25.79 4.64 -2.77
#